data_AF-A0A7V4LG08-F1
#
_entry.id   AF-A0A7V4LG08-F1
#
_cell.length_a   1.000
_cell.length_b   1.000
_cell.length_c   1.000
_cell.angle_alpha   90.00
_cell.angle_beta   90.00
_cell.angle_gamma   90.00
#
_symmetry.space_group_name_H-M   'P 1'
#
loop_
_entity.id
_entity.type
_entity.pdbx_description
1 polymer ?
#
loop_
_entity_poly.entity_id
_entity_poly.type
_entity_poly.pdbx_seq_one_letter_code
_entity_poly.pdbx_strand_id
1 'polypeptide(L)'
;MIKYLGSKRVLVPRIVAALTALPRVRTVLDLFSGTSRVGHALKRAGLRVTANDHLAFAHALARCYVAADARRLRRPAERLIAELARVPPAPGWFAATYGERARFFHPRNAARVDAIREAIAARGLPPDLEAIALVALMEAADRVDSTTGVQMAYLKRWAPRALHDLELRVPDLLPGPGEALRLDAVEAARRVEADAAYLDPPYNQHSYLGNYHIWESLVRWDKPAVYGTACKRVDCREYRNPFNSRRRIRGALAKVLGALRARWLVVSFSDEGYLSRAELEALLGERGHVEVVEFDFKRYVGAQIGIYNPRGEKVGRVSHLRNREFLFLVGPDRAALRQAREAAGAKQLARSGGATAAGGTPLAGGTRSAYLGTAGPDGPRGRTR
;
A
#
# COMPACT_ATOMS: atom_id res chain seq x y z
N MET A 1 4.38 3.81 4.48
CA MET A 1 3.69 3.11 3.37
C MET A 1 2.31 3.69 3.17
N ILE A 2 1.97 4.06 1.93
CA ILE A 2 0.69 4.68 1.54
C ILE A 2 -0.53 3.79 1.81
N LYS A 3 -1.71 4.40 1.90
CA LYS A 3 -2.99 3.66 1.91
C LYS A 3 -3.21 2.94 0.57
N TYR A 4 -3.70 1.71 0.64
CA TYR A 4 -3.91 0.84 -0.51
C TYR A 4 -4.99 -0.19 -0.26
N LEU A 5 -5.84 -0.40 -1.26
CA LEU A 5 -6.92 -1.38 -1.27
C LEU A 5 -6.29 -2.77 -1.30
N GLY A 6 -6.83 -3.68 -0.49
CA GLY A 6 -6.24 -5.01 -0.33
C GLY A 6 -4.91 -5.01 0.44
N SER A 7 -4.62 -3.96 1.25
CA SER A 7 -3.42 -3.88 2.10
C SER A 7 -3.20 -5.19 2.87
N LYS A 8 -2.21 -5.97 2.44
CA LYS A 8 -1.86 -7.29 2.98
C LYS A 8 -1.26 -7.23 4.39
N ARG A 9 -1.44 -6.14 5.15
CA ARG A 9 -0.81 -5.90 6.46
C ARG A 9 -0.99 -7.09 7.42
N VAL A 10 -2.16 -7.71 7.44
CA VAL A 10 -2.48 -8.85 8.32
C VAL A 10 -1.97 -10.18 7.73
N LEU A 11 -1.87 -10.29 6.40
CA LEU A 11 -1.43 -11.50 5.71
C LEU A 11 0.09 -11.60 5.54
N VAL A 12 0.80 -10.47 5.50
CA VAL A 12 2.26 -10.40 5.32
C VAL A 12 3.03 -11.36 6.21
N PRO A 13 2.78 -11.44 7.54
CA PRO A 13 3.56 -12.34 8.37
C PRO A 13 3.33 -13.81 8.05
N ARG A 14 2.13 -14.17 7.58
CA ARG A 14 1.78 -15.54 7.14
C ARG A 14 2.39 -15.87 5.77
N ILE A 15 2.40 -14.91 4.85
CA ILE A 15 3.06 -15.03 3.55
C ILE A 15 4.55 -15.26 3.73
N VAL A 16 5.19 -14.47 4.61
CA VAL A 16 6.61 -14.65 4.96
C VAL A 16 6.81 -16.04 5.57
N ALA A 17 6.01 -16.43 6.57
CA ALA A 17 6.12 -17.75 7.20
C ALA A 17 6.00 -18.90 6.18
N ALA A 18 5.01 -18.83 5.27
CA ALA A 18 4.83 -19.80 4.20
C ALA A 18 6.08 -19.91 3.32
N LEU A 19 6.55 -18.78 2.80
CA LEU A 19 7.70 -18.75 1.87
C LEU A 19 9.00 -19.20 2.54
N THR A 20 9.23 -18.84 3.80
CA THR A 20 10.43 -19.24 4.54
C THR A 20 10.41 -20.69 5.00
N ALA A 21 9.24 -21.31 5.12
CA ALA A 21 9.10 -22.72 5.46
C ALA A 21 9.29 -23.65 4.24
N LEU A 22 9.19 -23.11 3.02
CA LEU A 22 9.40 -23.88 1.80
C LEU A 22 10.89 -24.19 1.59
N PRO A 23 11.24 -25.42 1.18
CA PRO A 23 12.63 -25.84 1.09
C PRO A 23 13.34 -25.14 -0.06
N ARG A 24 14.58 -24.71 0.23
CA ARG A 24 15.52 -24.09 -0.73
C ARG A 24 15.03 -22.78 -1.35
N VAL A 25 14.10 -22.06 -0.72
CA VAL A 25 13.70 -20.72 -1.17
C VAL A 25 14.72 -19.68 -0.70
N ARG A 26 15.41 -19.03 -1.64
CA ARG A 26 16.33 -17.90 -1.38
C ARG A 26 15.97 -16.67 -2.21
N THR A 27 15.41 -16.90 -3.39
CA THR A 27 14.98 -15.87 -4.34
C THR A 27 13.46 -15.89 -4.48
N VAL A 28 12.83 -14.71 -4.44
CA VAL A 28 11.38 -14.57 -4.60
C VAL A 28 11.03 -13.50 -5.63
N LEU A 29 10.16 -13.84 -6.56
CA LEU A 29 9.49 -12.88 -7.46
C LEU A 29 8.18 -12.40 -6.82
N ASP A 30 8.11 -11.13 -6.40
CA ASP A 30 6.87 -10.46 -6.02
C ASP A 30 6.26 -9.83 -7.29
N LEU A 31 5.40 -10.59 -7.99
CA LEU A 31 5.04 -10.29 -9.38
C LEU A 31 4.08 -9.10 -9.53
N PHE A 32 3.24 -8.88 -8.52
CA PHE A 32 2.22 -7.83 -8.46
C PHE A 32 2.47 -6.99 -7.21
N SER A 33 3.64 -6.36 -7.14
CA SER A 33 4.18 -5.82 -5.90
C SER A 33 3.35 -4.69 -5.30
N GLY A 34 2.64 -3.89 -6.11
CA GLY A 34 1.78 -2.79 -5.63
C GLY A 34 2.52 -1.86 -4.66
N THR A 35 2.17 -1.93 -3.37
CA THR A 35 2.86 -1.13 -2.32
C THR A 35 4.22 -1.67 -1.89
N SER A 36 4.65 -2.80 -2.44
CA SER A 36 5.86 -3.54 -2.08
C SER A 36 5.91 -3.99 -0.63
N ARG A 37 4.76 -4.10 0.05
CA ARG A 37 4.71 -4.51 1.46
C ARG A 37 5.20 -5.93 1.69
N VAL A 38 4.82 -6.84 0.79
CA VAL A 38 5.24 -8.24 0.84
C VAL A 38 6.72 -8.34 0.47
N GLY A 39 7.14 -7.80 -0.68
CA GLY A 39 8.55 -7.76 -1.06
C GLY A 39 9.47 -7.14 0.00
N HIS A 40 9.07 -6.04 0.65
CA HIS A 40 9.83 -5.41 1.73
C HIS A 40 9.96 -6.33 2.97
N ALA A 41 8.90 -7.05 3.34
CA ALA A 41 8.93 -7.99 4.44
C ALA A 41 9.76 -9.25 4.12
N LEU A 42 9.70 -9.74 2.88
CA LEU A 42 10.53 -10.86 2.41
C LEU A 42 12.02 -10.49 2.40
N LYS A 43 12.35 -9.27 1.94
CA LYS A 43 13.71 -8.72 2.05
C LYS A 43 14.18 -8.68 3.51
N ARG A 44 13.32 -8.25 4.43
CA ARG A 44 13.61 -8.24 5.88
C ARG A 44 13.89 -9.65 6.43
N ALA A 45 13.21 -10.66 5.89
CA ALA A 45 13.43 -12.06 6.23
C ALA A 45 14.70 -12.66 5.60
N GLY A 46 15.50 -11.86 4.88
CA GLY A 46 16.77 -12.28 4.29
C GLY A 46 16.66 -12.88 2.89
N LEU A 47 15.48 -12.83 2.26
CA LEU A 47 15.28 -13.32 0.89
C LEU A 47 15.74 -12.26 -0.12
N ARG A 48 16.31 -12.69 -1.25
CA ARG A 48 16.55 -11.82 -2.39
C ARG A 48 15.25 -11.67 -3.18
N VAL A 49 14.73 -10.45 -3.27
CA VAL A 49 13.44 -10.19 -3.89
C VAL A 49 13.61 -9.42 -5.19
N THR A 50 12.95 -9.90 -6.23
CA THR A 50 12.66 -9.11 -7.44
C THR A 50 11.19 -8.73 -7.39
N ALA A 51 10.90 -7.44 -7.25
CA ALA A 51 9.55 -6.91 -7.22
C ALA A 51 9.18 -6.34 -8.59
N ASN A 52 8.00 -6.67 -9.10
CA ASN A 52 7.49 -6.17 -10.37
C ASN A 52 6.14 -5.47 -10.18
N ASP A 53 5.93 -4.38 -10.90
CA ASP A 53 4.60 -3.85 -11.17
C ASP A 53 4.64 -2.99 -12.42
N HIS A 54 3.55 -2.96 -13.18
CA HIS A 54 3.45 -2.13 -14.37
C HIS A 54 3.23 -0.63 -14.08
N LEU A 55 2.65 -0.25 -12.92
CA LEU A 55 2.39 1.16 -12.59
C LEU A 55 3.68 1.87 -12.14
N ALA A 56 3.85 3.11 -12.56
CA ALA A 56 5.06 3.86 -12.25
C ALA A 56 5.21 4.09 -10.74
N PHE A 57 4.13 4.40 -10.03
CA PHE A 57 4.21 4.61 -8.58
C PHE A 57 4.54 3.32 -7.81
N ALA A 58 4.01 2.18 -8.25
CA ALA A 58 4.28 0.88 -7.64
C ALA A 58 5.74 0.47 -7.88
N HIS A 59 6.26 0.71 -9.09
CA HIS A 59 7.68 0.53 -9.38
C HIS A 59 8.58 1.47 -8.55
N ALA A 60 8.19 2.73 -8.31
CA ALA A 60 8.95 3.63 -7.43
C ALA A 60 8.99 3.10 -5.98
N LEU A 61 7.88 2.54 -5.48
CA LEU A 61 7.83 1.85 -4.18
C LEU A 61 8.73 0.62 -4.14
N ALA A 62 8.68 -0.22 -5.17
CA ALA A 62 9.54 -1.39 -5.29
C ALA A 62 11.01 -1.00 -5.32
N ARG A 63 11.36 0.03 -6.08
CA ARG A 63 12.74 0.53 -6.16
C ARG A 63 13.22 1.06 -4.82
N CYS A 64 12.38 1.80 -4.09
CA CYS A 64 12.69 2.33 -2.77
C CYS A 64 12.78 1.24 -1.67
N TYR A 65 11.83 0.31 -1.59
CA TYR A 65 11.73 -0.62 -0.47
C TYR A 65 12.42 -1.97 -0.71
N VAL A 66 12.54 -2.38 -1.98
CA VAL A 66 13.12 -3.67 -2.36
C VAL A 66 14.50 -3.49 -2.97
N ALA A 67 14.64 -2.67 -4.02
CA ALA A 67 15.91 -2.55 -4.73
C ALA A 67 16.97 -1.76 -3.94
N ALA A 68 16.58 -0.64 -3.32
CA ALA A 68 17.51 0.23 -2.60
C ALA A 68 18.18 -0.49 -1.42
N ASP A 69 19.51 -0.39 -1.34
CA ASP A 69 20.30 -0.94 -0.25
C ASP A 69 20.64 0.13 0.79
N ALA A 70 20.05 0.01 1.98
CA ALA A 70 20.24 0.95 3.08
C ALA A 70 21.72 1.12 3.48
N ARG A 71 22.57 0.10 3.28
CA ARG A 71 24.01 0.18 3.60
C ARG A 71 24.71 1.28 2.81
N ARG A 72 24.23 1.55 1.60
CA ARG A 72 24.78 2.58 0.70
C ARG A 72 23.96 3.85 0.71
N LEU A 73 22.64 3.74 0.77
CA LEU A 73 21.72 4.84 0.45
C LEU A 73 21.16 5.58 1.65
N ARG A 74 21.28 5.05 2.88
CA ARG A 74 20.70 5.68 4.08
C ARG A 74 21.21 7.11 4.30
N ARG A 75 22.53 7.31 4.40
CA ARG A 75 23.12 8.64 4.65
C ARG A 75 22.85 9.63 3.49
N PRO A 76 23.03 9.26 2.21
CA PRO A 76 22.64 10.14 1.11
C PRO A 76 21.15 10.50 1.11
N ALA A 77 20.27 9.55 1.42
CA ALA A 77 18.84 9.80 1.52
C ALA A 77 18.49 10.77 2.66
N GLU A 78 19.09 10.61 3.84
CA GLU A 78 18.89 11.52 4.99
C GLU A 78 19.23 12.97 4.62
N ARG A 79 20.38 13.19 3.96
CA ARG A 79 20.78 14.53 3.48
C ARG A 79 19.80 15.08 2.46
N LEU A 80 19.48 14.29 1.43
CA LEU A 80 18.55 14.70 0.37
C LEU A 80 17.18 15.08 0.92
N ILE A 81 16.62 14.27 1.83
CA ILE A 81 15.31 14.55 2.43
C ILE A 81 15.35 15.81 3.30
N ALA A 82 16.43 16.03 4.07
CA ALA A 82 16.59 17.24 4.86
C ALA A 82 16.66 18.51 4.00
N GLU A 83 17.33 18.44 2.84
CA GLU A 83 17.39 19.55 1.88
C GLU A 83 16.04 19.82 1.22
N LEU A 84 15.37 18.77 0.72
CA LEU A 84 14.05 18.87 0.11
C LEU A 84 12.99 19.42 1.08
N ALA A 85 13.10 19.09 2.37
CA ALA A 85 12.18 19.59 3.38
C ALA A 85 12.18 21.12 3.50
N ARG A 86 13.29 21.78 3.16
CA ARG A 86 13.48 23.24 3.23
C ARG A 86 13.01 24.00 1.98
N VAL A 87 12.62 23.29 0.92
CA VAL A 87 12.14 23.94 -0.31
C VAL A 87 10.87 24.74 -0.02
N PRO A 88 10.84 26.05 -0.33
CA PRO A 88 9.67 26.88 -0.08
C PRO A 88 8.48 26.43 -0.94
N PRO A 89 7.24 26.51 -0.43
CA PRO A 89 6.05 26.18 -1.22
C PRO A 89 5.96 27.05 -2.48
N ALA A 90 5.57 26.44 -3.58
CA ALA A 90 5.34 27.11 -4.86
C ALA A 90 4.22 26.34 -5.59
N PRO A 91 3.00 26.89 -5.68
CA PRO A 91 1.87 26.19 -6.30
C PRO A 91 2.10 26.03 -7.80
N GLY A 92 1.72 24.88 -8.34
CA GLY A 92 1.79 24.55 -9.75
C GLY A 92 0.61 23.68 -10.19
N TRP A 93 0.87 22.80 -11.15
CA TRP A 93 -0.18 21.96 -11.75
C TRP A 93 -0.83 21.03 -10.72
N PHE A 94 -0.06 20.47 -9.77
CA PHE A 94 -0.60 19.57 -8.75
C PHE A 94 -1.54 20.32 -7.78
N ALA A 95 -1.16 21.53 -7.37
CA ALA A 95 -1.98 22.41 -6.53
C ALA A 95 -3.28 22.81 -7.21
N ALA A 96 -3.23 23.27 -8.47
CA ALA A 96 -4.42 23.62 -9.23
C ALA A 96 -5.35 22.40 -9.43
N THR A 97 -4.77 21.24 -9.76
CA THR A 97 -5.55 20.05 -10.14
C THR A 97 -6.08 19.29 -8.92
N TYR A 98 -5.22 18.93 -7.99
CA TYR A 98 -5.55 18.07 -6.85
C TYR A 98 -5.78 18.84 -5.55
N GLY A 99 -5.37 20.10 -5.47
CA GLY A 99 -5.67 20.99 -4.35
C GLY A 99 -6.98 21.76 -4.53
N GLU A 100 -7.08 22.56 -5.59
CA GLU A 100 -8.18 23.49 -5.80
C GLU A 100 -9.39 22.81 -6.45
N ARG A 101 -9.20 22.17 -7.62
CA ARG A 101 -10.30 21.57 -8.38
C ARG A 101 -10.86 20.31 -7.74
N ALA A 102 -10.00 19.36 -7.39
CA ALA A 102 -10.41 18.06 -6.86
C ALA A 102 -10.35 17.95 -5.32
N ARG A 103 -9.78 18.94 -4.61
CA ARG A 103 -9.78 19.01 -3.14
C ARG A 103 -9.32 17.73 -2.42
N PHE A 104 -8.33 17.04 -3.00
CA PHE A 104 -7.68 15.89 -2.38
C PHE A 104 -6.60 16.30 -1.38
N PHE A 105 -6.00 17.47 -1.57
CA PHE A 105 -4.99 18.03 -0.68
C PHE A 105 -5.36 19.47 -0.34
N HIS A 106 -5.09 19.89 0.89
CA HIS A 106 -5.23 21.30 1.23
C HIS A 106 -4.27 22.13 0.35
N PRO A 107 -4.67 23.31 -0.19
CA PRO A 107 -3.84 24.10 -1.13
C PRO A 107 -2.39 24.31 -0.66
N ARG A 108 -2.18 24.61 0.62
CA ARG A 108 -0.84 24.76 1.22
C ARG A 108 0.04 23.50 1.11
N ASN A 109 -0.55 22.31 1.27
CA ASN A 109 0.15 21.04 1.16
C ASN A 109 0.38 20.68 -0.31
N ALA A 110 -0.57 20.99 -1.17
CA ALA A 110 -0.42 20.77 -2.61
C ALA A 110 0.69 21.65 -3.21
N ALA A 111 0.82 22.92 -2.78
CA ALA A 111 1.92 23.80 -3.16
C ALA A 111 3.29 23.32 -2.66
N ARG A 112 3.34 22.64 -1.50
CA ARG A 112 4.54 21.94 -1.02
C ARG A 112 4.88 20.75 -1.91
N VAL A 113 3.89 19.97 -2.36
CA VAL A 113 4.10 18.84 -3.28
C VAL A 113 4.70 19.31 -4.60
N ASP A 114 4.12 20.35 -5.23
CA ASP A 114 4.65 20.92 -6.47
C ASP A 114 6.13 21.34 -6.30
N ALA A 115 6.41 22.18 -5.30
CA ALA A 115 7.77 22.70 -5.12
C ALA A 115 8.82 21.63 -4.85
N ILE A 116 8.52 20.66 -3.97
CA ILE A 116 9.44 19.56 -3.67
C ILE A 116 9.64 18.69 -4.92
N ARG A 117 8.59 18.43 -5.70
CA ARG A 117 8.70 17.55 -6.85
C ARG A 117 9.40 18.20 -8.03
N GLU A 118 9.22 19.50 -8.25
CA GLU A 118 10.04 20.28 -9.19
C GLU A 118 11.51 20.26 -8.77
N ALA A 119 11.80 20.42 -7.47
CA ALA A 119 13.16 20.31 -6.95
C ALA A 119 13.77 18.91 -7.14
N ILE A 120 12.98 17.83 -7.00
CA ILE A 120 13.43 16.46 -7.32
C ILE A 120 13.78 16.34 -8.82
N ALA A 121 12.93 16.86 -9.72
CA ALA A 121 13.14 16.78 -11.16
C ALA A 121 14.41 17.52 -11.61
N ALA A 122 14.68 18.68 -11.03
CA ALA A 122 15.81 19.53 -11.41
C ALA A 122 17.19 18.98 -10.99
N ARG A 123 17.24 18.03 -10.04
CA ARG A 123 18.50 17.58 -9.41
C ARG A 123 19.24 16.46 -10.15
N GLY A 124 18.65 15.83 -11.17
CA GLY A 124 19.29 14.74 -11.92
C GLY A 124 19.77 13.58 -11.03
N LEU A 125 18.93 13.19 -10.06
CA LEU A 125 19.30 12.22 -9.03
C LEU A 125 19.57 10.82 -9.61
N PRO A 126 20.49 10.04 -9.01
CA PRO A 126 20.59 8.61 -9.31
C PRO A 126 19.24 7.91 -9.09
N PRO A 127 18.86 6.92 -9.92
CA PRO A 127 17.50 6.38 -9.92
C PRO A 127 17.00 5.86 -8.55
N ASP A 128 17.87 5.30 -7.72
CA ASP A 128 17.49 4.81 -6.39
C ASP A 128 17.24 5.96 -5.40
N LEU A 129 18.03 7.04 -5.46
CA LEU A 129 17.81 8.23 -4.65
C LEU A 129 16.58 9.01 -5.10
N GLU A 130 16.34 9.07 -6.41
CA GLU A 130 15.11 9.63 -6.95
C GLU A 130 13.89 8.86 -6.43
N ALA A 131 13.90 7.53 -6.53
CA ALA A 131 12.81 6.70 -6.00
C ALA A 131 12.58 6.91 -4.50
N ILE A 132 13.66 7.01 -3.71
CA ILE A 132 13.56 7.30 -2.27
C ILE A 132 12.91 8.66 -2.01
N ALA A 133 13.31 9.70 -2.75
CA ALA A 133 12.73 11.05 -2.62
C ALA A 133 11.26 11.10 -3.05
N LEU A 134 10.91 10.44 -4.16
CA LEU A 134 9.54 10.32 -4.65
C LEU A 134 8.64 9.59 -3.65
N VAL A 135 9.12 8.48 -3.08
CA VAL A 135 8.37 7.73 -2.07
C VAL A 135 8.23 8.54 -0.79
N ALA A 136 9.28 9.23 -0.33
CA ALA A 136 9.18 10.10 0.85
C ALA A 136 8.12 11.19 0.66
N LEU A 137 8.07 11.83 -0.51
CA LEU A 137 7.06 12.83 -0.86
C LEU A 137 5.66 12.23 -0.95
N MET A 138 5.51 11.09 -1.62
CA MET A 138 4.23 10.41 -1.78
C MET A 138 3.64 10.01 -0.43
N GLU A 139 4.46 9.49 0.48
CA GLU A 139 4.00 9.15 1.84
C GLU A 139 3.68 10.37 2.69
N ALA A 140 4.43 11.46 2.52
CA ALA A 140 4.12 12.73 3.17
C ALA A 140 2.78 13.27 2.71
N ALA A 141 2.51 13.23 1.40
CA ALA A 141 1.23 13.62 0.82
C ALA A 141 0.09 12.72 1.31
N ASP A 142 0.26 11.39 1.32
CA ASP A 142 -0.76 10.43 1.79
C ASP A 142 -1.19 10.68 3.25
N ARG A 143 -0.25 11.10 4.11
CA ARG A 143 -0.53 11.45 5.52
C ARG A 143 -1.43 12.68 5.67
N VAL A 144 -1.41 13.61 4.72
CA VAL A 144 -2.15 14.89 4.76
C VAL A 144 -3.20 15.00 3.66
N ASP A 145 -3.62 13.88 3.10
CA ASP A 145 -4.68 13.86 2.09
C ASP A 145 -6.09 13.96 2.73
N SER A 146 -7.09 14.22 1.89
CA SER A 146 -8.50 14.29 2.25
C SER A 146 -9.34 13.22 1.54
N THR A 147 -8.84 11.97 1.52
CA THR A 147 -9.51 10.79 0.92
C THR A 147 -10.04 9.81 1.98
N THR A 148 -10.78 8.78 1.55
CA THR A 148 -11.09 7.59 2.36
C THR A 148 -10.20 6.38 2.00
N GLY A 149 -9.00 6.62 1.48
CA GLY A 149 -8.04 5.58 1.09
C GLY A 149 -8.06 5.18 -0.39
N VAL A 150 -8.93 5.79 -1.19
CA VAL A 150 -8.92 5.71 -2.67
C VAL A 150 -9.18 7.10 -3.26
N GLN A 151 -8.66 7.37 -4.45
CA GLN A 151 -8.71 8.69 -5.11
C GLN A 151 -9.88 8.80 -6.09
N MET A 152 -11.05 8.28 -5.69
CA MET A 152 -12.25 8.24 -6.54
C MET A 152 -13.19 9.41 -6.32
N ALA A 153 -13.18 9.97 -5.11
CA ALA A 153 -13.99 11.12 -4.70
C ALA A 153 -13.34 11.81 -3.49
N TYR A 154 -13.58 13.12 -3.35
CA TYR A 154 -13.12 13.92 -2.22
C TYR A 154 -14.23 14.08 -1.16
N LEU A 155 -13.81 14.34 0.08
CA LEU A 155 -14.72 14.62 1.19
C LEU A 155 -15.31 16.03 1.08
N LYS A 156 -16.58 16.21 1.45
CA LYS A 156 -17.25 17.53 1.44
C LYS A 156 -16.55 18.55 2.36
N ARG A 157 -16.01 18.06 3.48
CA ARG A 157 -15.18 18.81 4.44
C ARG A 157 -13.78 18.22 4.44
N TRP A 158 -12.77 19.06 4.68
CA TRP A 158 -11.40 18.58 4.84
C TRP A 158 -11.32 17.55 5.97
N ALA A 159 -10.62 16.43 5.72
CA ALA A 159 -10.24 15.54 6.81
C ALA A 159 -9.34 16.32 7.80
N PRO A 160 -9.44 16.11 9.12
CA PRO A 160 -8.61 16.82 10.10
C PRO A 160 -7.11 16.76 9.77
N ARG A 161 -6.62 15.58 9.37
CA ARG A 161 -5.22 15.38 8.96
C ARG A 161 -4.77 16.20 7.75
N ALA A 162 -5.70 16.63 6.89
CA ALA A 162 -5.37 17.45 5.72
C ALA A 162 -4.94 18.88 6.11
N LEU A 163 -5.23 19.25 7.36
CA LEU A 163 -4.82 20.51 8.00
C LEU A 163 -3.54 20.34 8.83
N HIS A 164 -2.83 19.22 8.72
CA HIS A 164 -1.46 19.11 9.23
C HIS A 164 -0.47 19.51 8.15
N ASP A 165 0.77 19.77 8.54
CA ASP A 165 1.82 20.15 7.60
C ASP A 165 2.43 18.93 6.91
N LEU A 166 2.79 19.10 5.65
CA LEU A 166 3.49 18.08 4.88
C LEU A 166 4.94 17.95 5.37
N GLU A 167 5.22 16.83 6.03
CA GLU A 167 6.53 16.45 6.54
C GLU A 167 7.14 15.29 5.76
N LEU A 168 8.31 15.49 5.16
CA LEU A 168 9.09 14.40 4.56
C LEU A 168 9.73 13.52 5.65
N ARG A 169 9.80 12.22 5.38
CA ARG A 169 10.49 11.25 6.24
C ARG A 169 11.28 10.30 5.35
N VAL A 170 12.49 9.94 5.77
CA VAL A 170 13.26 8.90 5.09
C VAL A 170 12.47 7.59 5.19
N PRO A 171 12.17 6.92 4.07
CA PRO A 171 11.52 5.61 4.09
C PRO A 171 12.32 4.59 4.91
N ASP A 172 11.64 3.57 5.44
CA ASP A 172 12.29 2.48 6.20
C ASP A 172 13.11 1.58 5.25
N LEU A 173 14.30 2.04 4.87
CA LEU A 173 15.19 1.31 3.96
C LEU A 173 15.81 0.10 4.67
N LEU A 174 15.85 -1.03 3.96
CA LEU A 174 16.49 -2.26 4.43
C LEU A 174 17.85 -2.51 3.76
N PRO A 175 18.81 -3.12 4.47
CA PRO A 175 20.05 -3.57 3.86
C PRO A 175 19.79 -4.75 2.92
N GLY A 176 20.73 -4.97 1.99
CA GLY A 176 20.73 -6.16 1.15
C GLY A 176 20.22 -5.91 -0.28
N PRO A 177 20.57 -6.82 -1.21
CA PRO A 177 20.22 -6.67 -2.61
C PRO A 177 18.75 -7.01 -2.88
N GLY A 178 18.15 -6.28 -3.80
CA GLY A 178 16.86 -6.58 -4.40
C GLY A 178 16.77 -5.93 -5.78
N GLU A 179 15.71 -6.21 -6.50
CA GLU A 179 15.47 -5.64 -7.83
C GLU A 179 14.04 -5.14 -7.95
N ALA A 180 13.86 -4.10 -8.76
CA ALA A 180 12.55 -3.55 -9.08
C ALA A 180 12.40 -3.50 -10.61
N LEU A 181 11.34 -4.10 -11.12
CA LEU A 181 10.99 -4.15 -12.53
C LEU A 181 9.69 -3.39 -12.77
N ARG A 182 9.58 -2.78 -13.96
CA ARG A 182 8.35 -2.13 -14.43
C ARG A 182 7.84 -2.75 -15.72
N LEU A 183 7.43 -4.01 -15.63
CA LEU A 183 7.02 -4.82 -16.79
C LEU A 183 5.58 -5.29 -16.64
N ASP A 184 4.98 -5.70 -17.77
CA ASP A 184 3.77 -6.52 -17.74
C ASP A 184 4.03 -7.83 -16.96
N ALA A 185 3.02 -8.33 -16.26
CA ALA A 185 3.17 -9.50 -15.40
C ALA A 185 3.58 -10.77 -16.18
N VAL A 186 3.10 -10.96 -17.41
CA VAL A 186 3.49 -12.11 -18.24
C VAL A 186 4.94 -11.95 -18.71
N GLU A 187 5.34 -10.72 -19.05
CA GLU A 187 6.72 -10.41 -19.46
C GLU A 187 7.71 -10.63 -18.31
N ALA A 188 7.40 -10.12 -17.11
CA ALA A 188 8.20 -10.36 -15.91
C ALA A 188 8.29 -11.85 -15.56
N ALA A 189 7.17 -12.57 -15.63
CA ALA A 189 7.13 -14.01 -15.36
C ALA A 189 8.04 -14.83 -16.30
N ARG A 190 8.18 -14.42 -17.57
CA ARG A 190 9.07 -15.07 -18.55
C ARG A 190 10.54 -14.79 -18.30
N ARG A 191 10.86 -13.57 -17.84
CA ARG A 191 12.23 -13.08 -17.69
C ARG A 191 12.88 -13.49 -16.38
N VAL A 192 12.11 -13.52 -15.30
CA VAL A 192 12.65 -13.74 -13.95
C VAL A 192 12.50 -15.21 -13.57
N GLU A 193 13.62 -15.84 -13.29
CA GLU A 193 13.68 -17.15 -12.63
C GLU A 193 13.91 -16.95 -11.13
N ALA A 194 13.11 -17.62 -10.31
CA ALA A 194 13.20 -17.54 -8.86
C ALA A 194 12.80 -18.87 -8.21
N ASP A 195 13.26 -19.12 -6.99
CA ASP A 195 12.89 -20.34 -6.25
C ASP A 195 11.38 -20.35 -5.96
N ALA A 196 10.81 -19.18 -5.64
CA ALA A 196 9.39 -18.99 -5.42
C ALA A 196 8.84 -17.72 -6.10
N ALA A 197 7.55 -17.72 -6.41
CA ALA A 197 6.83 -16.53 -6.84
C ALA A 197 5.64 -16.25 -5.91
N TYR A 198 5.51 -14.99 -5.49
CA TYR A 198 4.32 -14.48 -4.81
C TYR A 198 3.43 -13.72 -5.80
N LEU A 199 2.14 -14.05 -5.79
CA LEU A 199 1.15 -13.44 -6.67
C LEU A 199 0.00 -12.85 -5.84
N ASP A 200 -0.25 -11.57 -6.05
CA ASP A 200 -1.43 -10.84 -5.55
C ASP A 200 -2.08 -10.05 -6.71
N PRO A 201 -2.57 -10.73 -7.76
CA PRO A 201 -3.09 -10.06 -8.92
C PRO A 201 -4.36 -9.26 -8.56
N PRO A 202 -4.74 -8.24 -9.35
CA PRO A 202 -6.10 -7.73 -9.28
C PRO A 202 -7.10 -8.88 -9.50
N TYR A 203 -8.23 -8.85 -8.79
CA TYR A 203 -9.19 -9.96 -8.82
C TYR A 203 -10.65 -9.54 -8.97
N ASN A 204 -10.93 -8.24 -9.07
CA ASN A 204 -12.27 -7.67 -9.16
C ASN A 204 -12.28 -6.40 -10.01
N GLN A 205 -13.37 -5.62 -10.01
CA GLN A 205 -13.55 -4.42 -10.83
C GLN A 205 -12.61 -3.25 -10.49
N HIS A 206 -11.85 -3.32 -9.39
CA HIS A 206 -11.07 -2.19 -8.91
C HIS A 206 -9.81 -1.96 -9.75
N SER A 207 -9.88 -0.99 -10.67
CA SER A 207 -8.72 -0.52 -11.42
C SER A 207 -7.77 0.26 -10.51
N TYR A 208 -6.56 -0.27 -10.31
CA TYR A 208 -5.54 0.36 -9.48
C TYR A 208 -5.07 1.70 -10.07
N LEU A 209 -4.90 1.81 -11.39
CA LEU A 209 -4.60 3.10 -12.01
C LEU A 209 -5.69 4.13 -11.69
N GLY A 210 -6.97 3.76 -11.82
CA GLY A 210 -8.08 4.65 -11.50
C GLY A 210 -8.20 5.03 -10.02
N ASN A 211 -7.86 4.11 -9.12
CA ASN A 211 -7.94 4.33 -7.67
C ASN A 211 -6.74 5.10 -7.09
N TYR A 212 -5.59 5.10 -7.78
CA TYR A 212 -4.31 5.68 -7.34
C TYR A 212 -3.67 6.62 -8.37
N HIS A 213 -4.49 7.25 -9.23
CA HIS A 213 -4.03 8.07 -10.35
C HIS A 213 -3.21 9.30 -9.95
N ILE A 214 -3.38 9.83 -8.73
CA ILE A 214 -2.60 10.95 -8.22
C ILE A 214 -1.17 10.51 -7.95
N TRP A 215 -0.97 9.30 -7.42
CA TRP A 215 0.36 8.74 -7.20
C TRP A 215 1.08 8.49 -8.52
N GLU A 216 0.34 8.00 -9.51
CA GLU A 216 0.85 7.87 -10.86
C GLU A 216 1.28 9.23 -11.45
N SER A 217 0.49 10.28 -11.22
CA SER A 217 0.82 11.65 -11.66
C SER A 217 1.99 12.27 -10.88
N LEU A 218 2.10 12.02 -9.57
CA LEU A 218 3.19 12.51 -8.73
C LEU A 218 4.53 11.91 -9.16
N VAL A 219 4.54 10.62 -9.47
CA VAL A 219 5.75 9.90 -9.86
C VAL A 219 6.15 10.22 -11.30
N ARG A 220 5.22 10.12 -12.27
CA ARG A 220 5.51 10.43 -13.68
C ARG A 220 5.77 11.91 -13.93
N TRP A 221 5.15 12.77 -13.15
CA TRP A 221 5.23 14.24 -13.24
C TRP A 221 4.94 14.81 -14.64
N ASP A 222 4.10 14.11 -15.40
CA ASP A 222 3.78 14.39 -16.80
C ASP A 222 2.58 15.33 -17.01
N LYS A 223 1.99 15.84 -15.91
CA LYS A 223 0.95 16.88 -15.89
C LYS A 223 -0.18 16.62 -16.93
N PRO A 224 -0.81 15.43 -16.90
CA PRO A 224 -1.70 15.00 -17.98
C PRO A 224 -2.98 15.81 -18.04
N ALA A 225 -3.70 15.70 -19.17
CA ALA A 225 -5.10 16.08 -19.20
C ALA A 225 -5.91 15.26 -18.18
N VAL A 226 -6.96 15.87 -17.63
CA VAL A 226 -7.80 15.27 -16.58
C VAL A 226 -9.29 15.39 -16.87
N TYR A 227 -10.09 14.48 -16.31
CA TYR A 227 -11.55 14.49 -16.46
C TYR A 227 -12.30 14.24 -15.14
N GLY A 228 -13.56 14.65 -15.12
CA GLY A 228 -14.47 14.46 -14.00
C GLY A 228 -14.10 15.29 -12.77
N THR A 229 -14.93 15.20 -11.74
CA THR A 229 -14.76 15.97 -10.49
C THR A 229 -13.52 15.57 -9.70
N ALA A 230 -13.12 14.30 -9.79
CA ALA A 230 -11.89 13.79 -9.18
C ALA A 230 -10.62 14.12 -9.99
N CYS A 231 -10.72 14.83 -11.13
CA CYS A 231 -9.58 15.15 -12.00
C CYS A 231 -8.71 13.91 -12.31
N LYS A 232 -9.36 12.81 -12.69
CA LYS A 232 -8.66 11.58 -13.08
C LYS A 232 -7.88 11.81 -14.36
N ARG A 233 -6.70 11.21 -14.45
CA ARG A 233 -5.88 11.24 -15.68
C ARG A 233 -6.66 10.64 -16.86
N VAL A 234 -6.58 11.24 -18.05
CA VAL A 234 -7.32 10.74 -19.24
C VAL A 234 -6.98 9.30 -19.61
N ASP A 235 -5.73 8.88 -19.41
CA ASP A 235 -5.26 7.50 -19.64
C ASP A 235 -5.97 6.45 -18.77
N CYS A 236 -6.64 6.86 -17.68
CA CYS A 236 -7.51 5.98 -16.89
C CYS A 236 -8.71 5.43 -17.69
N ARG A 237 -9.12 6.09 -18.78
CA ARG A 237 -10.21 5.62 -19.67
C ARG A 237 -9.74 4.56 -20.66
N GLU A 238 -8.47 4.62 -21.03
CA GLU A 238 -7.85 3.76 -22.05
C GLU A 238 -7.28 2.49 -21.41
N TYR A 239 -6.78 2.61 -20.19
CA TYR A 239 -6.19 1.50 -19.46
C TYR A 239 -7.22 0.41 -19.16
N ARG A 240 -7.05 -0.74 -19.82
CA ARG A 240 -7.88 -1.95 -19.63
C ARG A 240 -7.01 -3.09 -19.15
N ASN A 241 -7.25 -3.53 -17.92
CA ASN A 241 -6.59 -4.70 -17.36
C ASN A 241 -7.49 -5.96 -17.49
N PRO A 242 -7.01 -7.07 -18.07
CA PRO A 242 -7.81 -8.29 -18.16
C PRO A 242 -8.16 -8.89 -16.79
N PHE A 243 -7.38 -8.64 -15.75
CA PHE A 243 -7.67 -9.03 -14.37
C PHE A 243 -8.88 -8.27 -13.78
N ASN A 244 -9.22 -7.09 -14.29
CA ASN A 244 -10.43 -6.37 -13.90
C ASN A 244 -11.68 -6.82 -14.69
N SER A 245 -11.63 -7.93 -15.42
CA SER A 245 -12.74 -8.43 -16.24
C SER A 245 -13.10 -9.87 -15.88
N ARG A 246 -14.34 -10.09 -15.40
CA ARG A 246 -14.85 -11.43 -15.05
C ARG A 246 -14.68 -12.45 -16.18
N ARG A 247 -14.86 -12.02 -17.44
CA ARG A 247 -14.70 -12.88 -18.62
C ARG A 247 -13.23 -13.20 -18.94
N ARG A 248 -12.29 -12.30 -18.67
CA ARG A 248 -10.89 -12.42 -19.12
C ARG A 248 -9.91 -12.85 -18.05
N ILE A 249 -10.26 -12.70 -16.77
CA ILE A 249 -9.36 -12.98 -15.64
C ILE A 249 -8.84 -14.42 -15.63
N ARG A 250 -9.68 -15.43 -15.93
CA ARG A 250 -9.27 -16.84 -15.97
C ARG A 250 -8.10 -17.04 -16.95
N GLY A 251 -8.26 -16.55 -18.18
CA GLY A 251 -7.23 -16.64 -19.22
C GLY A 251 -5.99 -15.79 -18.91
N ALA A 252 -6.15 -14.64 -18.26
CA ALA A 252 -5.03 -13.80 -17.86
C ALA A 252 -4.16 -14.48 -16.79
N LEU A 253 -4.79 -15.07 -15.77
CA LEU A 253 -4.09 -15.80 -14.73
C LEU A 253 -3.39 -17.05 -15.30
N ALA A 254 -4.06 -17.81 -16.16
CA ALA A 254 -3.46 -18.97 -16.84
C ALA A 254 -2.20 -18.59 -17.65
N LYS A 255 -2.22 -17.46 -18.38
CA LYS A 255 -1.04 -16.97 -19.12
C LYS A 255 0.13 -16.62 -18.19
N VAL A 256 -0.14 -16.01 -17.05
CA VAL A 256 0.89 -15.72 -16.04
C VAL A 256 1.46 -17.02 -15.46
N LEU A 257 0.59 -17.94 -15.03
CA LEU A 257 1.01 -19.23 -14.46
C LEU A 257 1.84 -20.07 -15.45
N GLY A 258 1.46 -20.09 -16.74
CA GLY A 258 2.21 -20.79 -17.78
C GLY A 258 3.56 -20.14 -18.12
N ALA A 259 3.70 -18.84 -17.92
CA ALA A 259 4.94 -18.10 -18.13
C ALA A 259 5.93 -18.20 -16.96
N LEU A 260 5.43 -18.47 -15.75
CA LEU A 260 6.21 -18.39 -14.51
C LEU A 260 7.32 -19.44 -14.44
N ARG A 261 8.54 -18.95 -14.19
CA ARG A 261 9.75 -19.74 -13.94
C ARG A 261 10.05 -19.82 -12.44
N ALA A 262 9.11 -20.39 -11.69
CA ALA A 262 9.28 -20.63 -10.26
C ALA A 262 8.76 -22.02 -9.87
N ARG A 263 9.50 -22.66 -8.96
CA ARG A 263 9.17 -24.00 -8.44
C ARG A 263 8.00 -23.94 -7.45
N TRP A 264 7.99 -22.91 -6.61
CA TRP A 264 6.98 -22.71 -5.59
C TRP A 264 6.13 -21.48 -5.91
N LEU A 265 4.82 -21.58 -5.75
CA LEU A 265 3.92 -20.44 -5.89
C LEU A 265 3.18 -20.20 -4.59
N VAL A 266 3.07 -18.92 -4.20
CA VAL A 266 2.20 -18.48 -3.13
C VAL A 266 1.26 -17.44 -3.71
N VAL A 267 -0.04 -17.71 -3.71
CA VAL A 267 -1.05 -16.86 -4.34
C VAL A 267 -2.04 -16.40 -3.28
N SER A 268 -2.21 -15.08 -3.12
CA SER A 268 -3.27 -14.53 -2.28
C SER A 268 -4.48 -14.13 -3.11
N PHE A 269 -5.67 -14.51 -2.65
CA PHE A 269 -6.93 -14.19 -3.34
C PHE A 269 -8.10 -14.13 -2.36
N SER A 270 -9.04 -13.22 -2.58
CA SER A 270 -10.25 -13.08 -1.76
C SER A 270 -11.46 -13.75 -2.42
N ASP A 271 -12.41 -14.23 -1.61
CA ASP A 271 -13.73 -14.68 -2.06
C ASP A 271 -14.59 -13.60 -2.74
N GLU A 272 -14.22 -12.32 -2.65
CA GLU A 272 -14.81 -11.24 -3.45
C GLU A 272 -14.28 -11.18 -4.90
N GLY A 273 -13.32 -12.02 -5.25
CA GLY A 273 -12.76 -12.09 -6.59
C GLY A 273 -13.70 -12.74 -7.60
N TYR A 274 -13.38 -12.55 -8.88
CA TYR A 274 -14.17 -13.11 -9.98
C TYR A 274 -14.03 -14.62 -10.17
N LEU A 275 -12.97 -15.22 -9.64
CA LEU A 275 -12.73 -16.66 -9.67
C LEU A 275 -13.08 -17.27 -8.32
N SER A 276 -13.85 -18.35 -8.34
CA SER A 276 -14.13 -19.14 -7.15
C SER A 276 -12.88 -19.89 -6.68
N ARG A 277 -12.90 -20.33 -5.41
CA ARG A 277 -11.84 -21.18 -4.86
C ARG A 277 -11.60 -22.44 -5.71
N ALA A 278 -12.66 -23.14 -6.12
CA ALA A 278 -12.54 -24.35 -6.94
C ALA A 278 -11.90 -24.07 -8.31
N GLU A 279 -12.23 -22.94 -8.94
CA GLU A 279 -11.58 -22.54 -10.19
C GLU A 279 -10.10 -22.22 -10.02
N LEU A 280 -9.72 -21.61 -8.89
CA LEU A 280 -8.32 -21.33 -8.55
C LEU A 280 -7.55 -22.61 -8.23
N GLU A 281 -8.11 -23.52 -7.44
CA GLU A 281 -7.49 -24.83 -7.16
C GLU A 281 -7.26 -25.62 -8.45
N ALA A 282 -8.22 -25.62 -9.37
CA ALA A 282 -8.07 -26.26 -10.68
C ALA A 282 -6.95 -25.63 -11.52
N LEU A 283 -6.92 -24.30 -11.65
CA LEU A 283 -5.87 -23.60 -12.42
C LEU A 283 -4.48 -23.78 -11.80
N LEU A 284 -4.38 -23.68 -10.47
CA LEU A 284 -3.11 -23.80 -9.75
C LEU A 284 -2.63 -25.25 -9.70
N GLY A 285 -3.55 -26.21 -9.73
CA GLY A 285 -3.25 -27.64 -9.80
C GLY A 285 -2.44 -28.04 -11.05
N GLU A 286 -2.56 -27.29 -12.14
CA GLU A 286 -1.73 -27.46 -13.34
C GLU A 286 -0.22 -27.22 -13.08
N ARG A 287 0.12 -26.57 -11.96
CA ARG A 287 1.50 -26.25 -11.55
C ARG A 287 2.02 -27.17 -10.43
N GLY A 288 1.22 -28.11 -9.93
CA GLY A 288 1.63 -29.06 -8.90
C GLY A 288 0.56 -29.26 -7.83
N HIS A 289 0.97 -29.81 -6.68
CA HIS A 289 0.09 -29.96 -5.54
C HIS A 289 -0.34 -28.59 -5.01
N VAL A 290 -1.57 -28.50 -4.50
CA VAL A 290 -2.13 -27.28 -3.93
C VAL A 290 -2.52 -27.54 -2.48
N GLU A 291 -2.07 -26.66 -1.59
CA GLU A 291 -2.54 -26.54 -0.21
C GLU A 291 -3.12 -25.14 0.00
N VAL A 292 -4.16 -25.02 0.82
CA VAL A 292 -4.85 -23.74 1.02
C VAL A 292 -4.90 -23.39 2.50
N VAL A 293 -4.56 -22.15 2.82
CA VAL A 293 -4.84 -21.55 4.14
C VAL A 293 -5.99 -20.57 3.99
N GLU A 294 -7.03 -20.73 4.80
CA GLU A 294 -8.23 -19.87 4.79
C GLU A 294 -8.26 -18.97 6.03
N PHE A 295 -8.67 -17.72 5.83
CA PHE A 295 -8.75 -16.73 6.89
C PHE A 295 -10.04 -15.93 6.84
N ASP A 296 -10.69 -15.79 7.98
CA ASP A 296 -11.77 -14.82 8.18
C ASP A 296 -11.20 -13.40 8.29
N PHE A 297 -11.71 -12.49 7.46
CA PHE A 297 -11.33 -11.08 7.48
C PHE A 297 -12.56 -10.18 7.65
N LYS A 298 -12.47 -9.14 8.49
CA LYS A 298 -13.54 -8.13 8.61
C LYS A 298 -13.51 -7.21 7.39
N ARG A 299 -14.64 -7.05 6.71
CA ARG A 299 -14.76 -6.26 5.47
C ARG A 299 -14.41 -4.77 5.68
N TYR A 300 -13.83 -4.13 4.66
CA TYR A 300 -13.47 -2.70 4.69
C TYR A 300 -14.71 -1.80 4.84
N VAL A 301 -14.60 -0.75 5.68
CA VAL A 301 -15.68 0.17 6.10
C VAL A 301 -16.39 0.86 4.91
N GLY A 302 -15.73 1.02 3.76
CA GLY A 302 -16.36 1.58 2.56
C GLY A 302 -17.61 0.81 2.08
N ALA A 303 -17.69 -0.50 2.33
CA ALA A 303 -18.86 -1.32 2.02
C ALA A 303 -20.05 -1.08 2.97
N GLN A 304 -19.82 -0.46 4.12
CA GLN A 304 -20.88 -0.06 5.06
C GLN A 304 -21.55 1.27 4.67
N ILE A 305 -20.85 2.10 3.89
CA ILE A 305 -21.32 3.43 3.46
C ILE A 305 -22.14 3.34 2.16
N GLY A 306 -21.84 2.37 1.28
CA GLY A 306 -22.49 2.18 -0.02
C GLY A 306 -23.96 1.72 0.01
N ILE A 307 -24.56 1.60 1.19
CA ILE A 307 -25.98 1.28 1.33
C ILE A 307 -26.88 2.51 1.31
N TYR A 308 -26.32 3.73 1.30
CA TYR A 308 -27.08 4.98 1.30
C TYR A 308 -26.87 5.77 0.00
N ASN A 309 -27.95 6.30 -0.58
CA ASN A 309 -27.88 7.17 -1.75
C ASN A 309 -27.45 8.61 -1.35
N PRO A 310 -27.22 9.52 -2.30
CA PRO A 310 -26.84 10.91 -2.00
C PRO A 310 -27.85 11.70 -1.14
N ARG A 311 -29.09 11.21 -1.00
CA ARG A 311 -30.15 11.78 -0.15
C ARG A 311 -30.17 11.17 1.26
N GLY A 312 -29.28 10.21 1.57
CA GLY A 312 -29.22 9.53 2.85
C GLY A 312 -30.21 8.38 3.00
N GLU A 313 -30.88 7.97 1.92
CA GLU A 313 -31.85 6.88 1.94
C GLU A 313 -31.14 5.54 1.75
N LYS A 314 -31.55 4.52 2.50
CA LYS A 314 -30.97 3.19 2.41
C LYS A 314 -31.41 2.51 1.10
N VAL A 315 -30.50 2.40 0.14
CA VAL A 315 -30.69 1.77 -1.18
C VAL A 315 -30.01 0.40 -1.31
N GLY A 316 -29.36 -0.10 -0.26
CA GLY A 316 -28.72 -1.41 -0.25
C GLY A 316 -28.92 -2.21 1.04
N ARG A 317 -28.77 -3.53 0.97
CA ARG A 317 -28.61 -4.39 2.15
C ARG A 317 -27.12 -4.51 2.48
N VAL A 318 -26.77 -4.42 3.76
CA VAL A 318 -25.43 -4.81 4.23
C VAL A 318 -25.25 -6.29 3.90
N SER A 319 -24.40 -6.60 2.91
CA SER A 319 -23.98 -7.98 2.66
C SER A 319 -22.88 -8.40 3.64
N HIS A 320 -22.51 -9.69 3.62
CA HIS A 320 -21.58 -10.35 4.55
C HIS A 320 -20.52 -9.41 5.15
N LEU A 321 -20.49 -9.33 6.49
CA LEU A 321 -19.56 -8.49 7.26
C LEU A 321 -18.14 -9.09 7.34
N ARG A 322 -17.97 -10.28 6.79
CA ARG A 322 -16.72 -11.04 6.74
C ARG A 322 -16.48 -11.53 5.32
N ASN A 323 -15.23 -11.39 4.88
CA ASN A 323 -14.72 -11.95 3.64
C ASN A 323 -13.73 -13.06 4.01
N ARG A 324 -13.60 -14.06 3.15
CA ARG A 324 -12.58 -15.09 3.26
C ARG A 324 -11.40 -14.72 2.37
N GLU A 325 -10.23 -14.67 2.98
CA GLU A 325 -8.96 -14.55 2.28
C GLU A 325 -8.33 -15.94 2.18
N PHE A 326 -7.85 -16.29 1.00
CA PHE A 326 -7.18 -17.55 0.72
C PHE A 326 -5.71 -17.30 0.41
N LEU A 327 -4.84 -18.14 0.97
CA LEU A 327 -3.45 -18.26 0.57
C LEU A 327 -3.23 -19.65 0.00
N PHE A 328 -3.07 -19.73 -1.31
CA PHE A 328 -2.76 -20.97 -2.02
C PHE A 328 -1.25 -21.16 -2.05
N LEU A 329 -0.80 -22.35 -1.64
CA LEU A 329 0.58 -22.80 -1.71
C LEU A 329 0.67 -23.90 -2.76
N VAL A 330 1.55 -23.72 -3.74
CA VAL A 330 1.64 -24.62 -4.89
C VAL A 330 3.08 -25.07 -5.11
N GLY A 331 3.26 -26.35 -5.39
CA GLY A 331 4.57 -26.88 -5.77
C GLY A 331 4.62 -28.41 -5.86
N PRO A 332 5.81 -28.98 -6.09
CA PRO A 332 5.95 -30.39 -6.45
C PRO A 332 5.93 -31.35 -5.26
N ASP A 333 6.10 -30.88 -4.03
CA ASP A 333 6.18 -31.74 -2.84
C ASP A 333 5.09 -31.39 -1.82
N ARG A 334 4.16 -32.34 -1.66
CA ARG A 334 2.99 -32.20 -0.79
C ARG A 334 3.35 -32.12 0.70
N ALA A 335 4.41 -32.79 1.14
CA ALA A 335 4.83 -32.74 2.54
C ALA A 335 5.38 -31.35 2.89
N ALA A 336 6.21 -30.79 2.02
CA ALA A 336 6.70 -29.42 2.15
C ALA A 336 5.55 -28.38 2.15
N LEU A 337 4.55 -28.54 1.29
CA LEU A 337 3.38 -27.64 1.27
C LEU A 337 2.57 -27.72 2.57
N ARG A 338 2.39 -28.91 3.15
CA ARG A 338 1.70 -29.06 4.44
C ARG A 338 2.46 -28.35 5.57
N GLN A 339 3.78 -28.48 5.62
CA GLN A 339 4.61 -27.77 6.60
C GLN A 339 4.50 -26.24 6.43
N ALA A 340 4.55 -25.74 5.19
CA ALA A 340 4.37 -24.32 4.90
C ALA A 340 2.96 -23.82 5.25
N ARG A 341 1.92 -24.64 5.02
CA ARG A 341 0.52 -24.37 5.41
C ARG A 341 0.39 -24.23 6.93
N GLU A 342 1.02 -25.12 7.69
CA GLU A 342 1.05 -25.08 9.15
C GLU A 342 1.75 -23.82 9.66
N ALA A 343 2.93 -23.49 9.10
CA ALA A 343 3.66 -22.27 9.44
C ALA A 343 2.84 -21.00 9.18
N ALA A 344 2.10 -20.95 8.07
CA ALA A 344 1.23 -19.83 7.72
C ALA A 344 -0.06 -19.76 8.55
N GLY A 345 -0.58 -20.92 8.99
CA GLY A 345 -1.78 -21.04 9.81
C GLY A 345 -1.55 -20.78 11.30
N ALA A 346 -0.32 -20.94 11.79
CA ALA A 346 0.03 -20.69 13.18
C ALA A 346 -0.30 -19.25 13.60
N LYS A 347 -1.00 -19.08 14.73
CA LYS A 347 -1.18 -17.77 15.36
C LYS A 347 0.21 -17.25 15.74
N GLN A 348 0.64 -16.14 15.16
CA GLN A 348 1.85 -15.47 15.63
C GLN A 348 1.63 -15.05 17.09
N LEU A 349 2.34 -15.69 18.02
CA LEU A 349 2.51 -15.11 19.35
C LEU A 349 3.20 -13.76 19.16
N ALA A 350 2.56 -12.68 19.61
CA ALA A 350 3.13 -11.35 19.57
C ALA A 350 4.42 -11.34 20.41
N ARG A 351 5.59 -11.37 19.74
CA ARG A 351 6.84 -10.92 20.35
C ARG A 351 6.84 -9.39 20.34
N SER A 352 6.15 -8.80 21.31
CA SER A 352 6.41 -7.43 21.75
C SER A 352 7.63 -7.47 22.67
N GLY A 353 8.77 -7.00 22.19
CA GLY A 353 9.98 -6.87 23.00
C GLY A 353 11.03 -6.05 22.27
N GLY A 354 11.15 -4.78 22.64
CA GLY A 354 12.18 -3.89 22.07
C GLY A 354 11.81 -2.40 22.11
N ALA A 355 11.19 -1.92 23.20
CA ALA A 355 11.27 -0.51 23.53
C ALA A 355 12.58 -0.30 24.29
N THR A 356 13.57 0.32 23.66
CA THR A 356 14.74 0.85 24.36
C THR A 356 14.33 2.12 25.08
N ALA A 357 14.12 2.01 26.38
CA ALA A 357 14.15 3.12 27.32
C ALA A 357 15.31 2.88 28.29
N ALA A 358 16.26 3.81 28.35
CA ALA A 358 17.01 4.16 29.56
C ALA A 358 17.89 5.39 29.26
N GLY A 359 17.68 6.46 30.04
CA GLY A 359 18.54 7.64 30.03
C GLY A 359 17.83 8.90 30.53
N GLY A 360 17.25 8.87 31.73
CA GLY A 360 16.63 10.04 32.35
C GLY A 360 16.40 9.85 33.84
N THR A 361 17.35 10.33 34.63
CA THR A 361 17.41 10.34 36.10
C THR A 361 16.19 11.05 36.73
N PRO A 362 15.64 10.59 37.86
CA PRO A 362 14.48 11.21 38.49
C PRO A 362 14.88 12.41 39.37
N LEU A 363 14.16 13.52 39.25
CA LEU A 363 14.14 14.60 40.23
C LEU A 363 12.85 14.52 41.05
N ALA A 364 13.04 14.55 42.36
CA ALA A 364 12.01 14.55 43.39
C ALA A 364 11.47 15.97 43.67
N GLY A 365 10.27 16.01 44.26
CA GLY A 365 9.59 17.22 44.78
C GLY A 365 8.40 17.61 43.89
N GLY A 366 7.14 17.49 44.28
CA GLY A 366 6.53 17.53 45.61
C GLY A 366 5.74 18.83 45.73
N THR A 367 4.42 18.78 45.44
CA THR A 367 3.36 19.46 46.21
C THR A 367 1.99 19.11 45.62
N ARG A 368 1.13 18.62 46.50
CA ARG A 368 -0.30 18.38 46.29
C ARG A 368 -1.06 19.72 46.26
N SER A 369 -2.07 19.83 45.41
CA SER A 369 -3.25 20.62 45.74
C SER A 369 -4.48 19.96 45.12
N ALA A 370 -5.43 19.63 45.99
CA ALA A 370 -6.70 19.00 45.70
C ALA A 370 -7.76 20.09 45.49
N TYR A 371 -8.66 19.90 44.53
CA TYR A 371 -9.95 20.57 44.54
C TYR A 371 -11.04 19.58 44.16
N LEU A 372 -11.69 19.04 45.19
CA LEU A 372 -13.05 18.51 45.13
C LEU A 372 -14.01 19.70 45.18
N GLY A 373 -15.02 19.68 44.32
CA GLY A 373 -16.10 20.67 44.34
C GLY A 373 -17.12 20.38 45.43
N THR A 374 -18.01 21.36 45.66
CA THR A 374 -19.44 21.16 45.93
C THR A 374 -20.18 22.50 45.95
N ALA A 375 -21.35 22.48 45.31
CA ALA A 375 -22.61 23.18 45.61
C ALA A 375 -22.68 24.73 45.71
N GLY A 376 -23.59 25.31 44.91
CA GLY A 376 -24.26 26.60 45.18
C GLY A 376 -25.30 26.47 46.32
N PRO A 377 -26.28 27.39 46.49
CA PRO A 377 -26.84 28.37 45.54
C PRO A 377 -26.90 29.81 46.10
N ASP A 378 -27.23 30.79 45.25
CA ASP A 378 -28.25 31.82 45.50
C ASP A 378 -28.17 32.95 44.46
N GLY A 379 -29.26 33.13 43.72
CA GLY A 379 -29.58 34.40 43.06
C GLY A 379 -30.17 35.39 44.09
N PRO A 380 -30.40 36.68 43.75
CA PRO A 380 -31.44 36.98 42.77
C PRO A 380 -31.23 38.23 41.87
N ARG A 381 -31.91 38.18 40.71
CA ARG A 381 -32.77 39.20 40.06
C ARG A 381 -32.27 40.64 39.79
N GLY A 382 -32.44 41.00 38.51
CA GLY A 382 -32.98 42.28 38.03
C GLY A 382 -31.91 43.24 37.46
N ARG A 383 -32.12 43.99 36.39
CA ARG A 383 -33.23 44.19 35.45
C ARG A 383 -32.67 45.09 34.32
N THR A 384 -33.07 44.84 33.07
CA THR A 384 -33.30 45.81 31.97
C THR A 384 -32.34 47.00 31.76
N ARG A 385 -31.67 47.05 30.60
CA ARG A 385 -32.19 47.67 29.36
C ARG A 385 -31.39 47.18 28.16
#